data_AF-A0A522PBD7-F1
#
_entry.id   AF-A0A522PBD7-F1
#
_cell.length_a   1.000
_cell.length_b   1.000
_cell.length_c   1.000
_cell.angle_alpha   90.00
_cell.angle_beta   90.00
_cell.angle_gamma   90.00
#
_symmetry.space_group_name_H-M   'P 1'
#
loop_
_entity.id
_entity.type
_entity.pdbx_description
1 polymer ?
#
loop_
_entity_poly.entity_id
_entity_poly.type
_entity_poly.pdbx_seq_one_letter_code
_entity_poly.pdbx_strand_id
1 'polypeptide(L)'
;MIANGINVILGISLVYVAVLDTPLFAGPSWRGIAALAALCFVAFAFTARRSDYAPWHAILTSWLGALLVAAVGLSFIPAWPVAASTWICFWAGLLTAFLALWAALYRRSAARYREQLAGNGAAATEST
;
A
#
# COMPACT_ATOMS: atom_id res chain seq x y z
N MET A 1 -10.53 1.27 -6.87
CA MET A 1 -9.63 2.21 -7.57
C MET A 1 -9.11 3.28 -6.62
N ILE A 2 -9.99 4.01 -5.92
CA ILE A 2 -9.61 5.09 -5.01
C ILE A 2 -8.71 4.58 -3.85
N ALA A 3 -9.06 3.47 -3.20
CA ALA A 3 -8.26 2.93 -2.09
C ALA A 3 -6.81 2.61 -2.47
N ASN A 4 -6.57 1.95 -3.62
CA ASN A 4 -5.22 1.68 -4.10
C ASN A 4 -4.49 2.97 -4.52
N GLY A 5 -5.18 3.93 -5.15
CA GLY A 5 -4.60 5.24 -5.45
C GLY A 5 -4.18 6.00 -4.18
N ILE A 6 -5.01 5.97 -3.14
CA ILE A 6 -4.68 6.57 -1.83
C ILE A 6 -3.48 5.87 -1.20
N ASN A 7 -3.41 4.53 -1.24
CA ASN A 7 -2.25 3.79 -0.74
C ASN A 7 -0.96 4.10 -1.50
N VAL A 8 -1.04 4.35 -2.81
CA VAL A 8 0.11 4.83 -3.60
C VAL A 8 0.57 6.19 -3.09
N ILE A 9 -0.34 7.15 -2.97
CA ILE A 9 -0.03 8.51 -2.49
C ILE A 9 0.56 8.46 -1.08
N LEU A 10 -0.06 7.71 -0.16
CA LEU A 10 0.44 7.53 1.20
C LEU A 10 1.82 6.88 1.22
N GLY A 11 2.06 5.85 0.40
CA GLY A 11 3.35 5.18 0.30
C GLY A 11 4.46 6.11 -0.15
N ILE A 12 4.19 6.92 -1.18
CA ILE A 12 5.14 7.91 -1.70
C ILE A 12 5.36 9.02 -0.66
N SER A 13 4.31 9.52 -0.02
CA SER A 13 4.45 10.54 1.04
C SER A 13 5.28 10.04 2.22
N LEU A 14 5.12 8.77 2.61
CA LEU A 14 5.92 8.17 3.68
C LEU A 14 7.41 8.08 3.30
N VAL A 15 7.69 7.68 2.05
CA VAL A 15 9.06 7.66 1.50
C VAL A 15 9.65 9.06 1.45
N TYR A 16 8.88 10.05 0.99
CA TYR A 16 9.30 11.44 0.95
C TYR A 16 9.71 11.94 2.34
N VAL A 17 8.85 11.77 3.35
CA VAL A 17 9.13 12.22 4.72
C VAL A 17 10.32 11.46 5.31
N ALA A 18 10.45 10.16 5.05
CA ALA A 18 11.58 9.37 5.53
C ALA A 18 12.93 9.82 4.96
N VAL A 19 12.98 10.27 3.70
CA VAL A 19 14.24 10.58 3.01
C VAL A 19 14.56 12.07 3.05
N LEU A 20 13.57 12.92 2.76
CA LEU A 20 13.77 14.36 2.54
C LEU A 20 13.48 15.21 3.77
N ASP A 21 12.65 14.74 4.71
CA ASP A 21 12.24 15.51 5.89
C ASP A 21 12.76 14.90 7.20
N THR A 22 14.09 14.77 7.25
CA THR A 22 14.83 14.35 8.45
C THR A 22 14.54 15.17 9.71
N PRO A 23 14.36 16.52 9.69
CA PRO A 23 14.03 17.27 10.89
C PRO A 23 12.64 16.93 11.44
N LEU A 24 11.65 16.68 10.57
CA LEU A 24 10.33 16.21 11.01
C LEU A 24 10.44 14.82 11.65
N PHE A 25 11.22 13.91 11.05
CA PHE A 25 11.40 12.52 11.49
C PHE A 25 12.08 12.40 12.87
N ALA A 26 12.96 13.35 13.20
CA ALA A 26 13.61 13.42 14.52
C ALA A 26 12.73 14.05 15.60
N GLY A 27 11.62 14.69 15.22
CA GLY A 27 10.72 15.40 16.13
C GLY A 27 9.74 14.48 16.89
N PRO A 28 9.20 14.92 18.05
CA PRO A 28 8.20 14.16 18.80
C PRO A 28 6.89 13.92 18.02
N SER A 29 6.56 14.85 17.11
CA SER A 29 5.36 14.82 16.27
C SER A 29 5.37 13.70 15.24
N TRP A 30 6.55 13.24 14.81
CA TRP A 30 6.70 12.16 13.83
C TRP A 30 6.02 10.86 14.29
N ARG A 31 6.12 10.51 15.57
CA ARG A 31 5.53 9.28 16.11
C ARG A 31 4.02 9.22 15.90
N GLY A 32 3.34 10.35 16.11
CA GLY A 32 1.89 10.46 15.88
C GLY A 32 1.51 10.38 14.40
N ILE A 33 2.29 11.04 13.54
CA ILE A 33 2.07 11.03 12.08
C ILE A 33 2.29 9.63 11.51
N ALA A 34 3.36 8.95 11.93
CA ALA A 34 3.68 7.59 11.51
C ALA A 34 2.62 6.57 11.98
N ALA A 35 2.13 6.72 13.21
CA ALA A 35 1.02 5.89 13.73
C ALA A 35 -0.25 6.07 12.91
N LEU A 36 -0.61 7.31 12.58
CA LEU A 36 -1.77 7.64 11.76
C LEU A 36 -1.61 7.06 10.34
N ALA A 37 -0.44 7.24 9.71
CA ALA A 37 -0.15 6.70 8.39
C ALA A 37 -0.24 5.17 8.37
N ALA A 38 0.30 4.49 9.39
CA ALA A 38 0.22 3.03 9.52
C ALA A 38 -1.24 2.55 9.66
N LEU A 39 -2.05 3.24 10.47
CA LEU A 39 -3.49 2.95 10.59
C LEU A 39 -4.23 3.16 9.28
N CYS A 40 -3.92 4.25 8.56
CA CYS A 40 -4.49 4.52 7.23
C CYS A 40 -4.13 3.40 6.24
N PHE A 41 -2.87 2.95 6.20
CA PHE A 41 -2.48 1.82 5.34
C PHE A 41 -3.27 0.56 5.64
N VAL A 42 -3.43 0.19 6.91
CA VAL A 42 -4.21 -1.01 7.29
C VAL A 42 -5.68 -0.85 6.88
N ALA A 43 -6.30 0.29 7.18
CA ALA A 43 -7.70 0.55 6.85
C ALA A 43 -7.96 0.55 5.33
N PHE A 44 -7.08 1.19 4.57
CA PHE A 44 -7.20 1.24 3.11
C PHE A 44 -6.80 -0.09 2.46
N ALA A 45 -5.85 -0.85 3.00
CA ALA A 45 -5.56 -2.22 2.55
C ALA A 45 -6.77 -3.15 2.75
N PHE A 46 -7.46 -3.05 3.89
CA PHE A 46 -8.72 -3.80 4.11
C PHE A 46 -9.84 -3.37 3.15
N THR A 47 -9.94 -2.08 2.86
CA THR A 47 -10.93 -1.55 1.90
C THR A 47 -10.60 -1.95 0.46
N ALA A 48 -9.32 -1.96 0.10
CA ALA A 48 -8.82 -2.44 -1.19
C ALA A 48 -9.05 -3.95 -1.36
N ARG A 49 -8.90 -4.73 -0.29
CA ARG A 49 -9.14 -6.19 -0.28
C ARG A 49 -10.53 -6.58 -0.76
N ARG A 50 -11.56 -5.79 -0.44
CA ARG A 50 -12.94 -6.03 -0.92
C ARG A 50 -13.10 -5.80 -2.42
N SER A 51 -12.18 -5.05 -3.02
CA SER A 51 -12.24 -4.67 -4.42
C SER A 51 -11.29 -5.49 -5.30
N ASP A 52 -10.15 -5.94 -4.78
CA ASP A 52 -9.08 -6.46 -5.64
C ASP A 52 -9.32 -7.87 -6.21
N TYR A 53 -8.81 -8.06 -7.44
CA TYR A 53 -8.93 -9.28 -8.23
C TYR A 53 -8.11 -10.44 -7.65
N ALA A 54 -6.95 -10.12 -7.07
CA ALA A 54 -6.00 -11.09 -6.56
C ALA A 54 -5.75 -10.83 -5.06
N PRO A 55 -6.17 -11.73 -4.16
CA PRO A 55 -6.17 -11.49 -2.72
C PRO A 55 -4.77 -11.35 -2.11
N TRP A 56 -3.73 -11.85 -2.78
CA TRP A 56 -2.36 -11.82 -2.27
C TRP A 56 -1.79 -10.40 -2.15
N HIS A 57 -2.17 -9.46 -3.03
CA HIS A 57 -1.73 -8.07 -2.94
C HIS A 57 -2.22 -7.40 -1.65
N ALA A 58 -3.50 -7.59 -1.35
CA ALA A 58 -4.13 -7.06 -0.14
C ALA A 58 -3.56 -7.70 1.13
N ILE A 59 -3.22 -9.00 1.08
CA ILE A 59 -2.54 -9.67 2.20
C ILE A 59 -1.17 -9.02 2.44
N LEU A 60 -0.34 -8.86 1.42
CA LEU A 60 0.99 -8.25 1.57
C LEU A 60 0.93 -6.80 2.04
N THR A 61 -0.01 -5.99 1.52
CA THR A 61 -0.19 -4.61 2.01
C THR A 61 -0.64 -4.55 3.46
N SER A 62 -1.50 -5.47 3.91
CA SER A 62 -1.85 -5.60 5.33
C SER A 62 -0.65 -5.99 6.19
N TRP A 63 0.19 -6.93 5.74
CA TRP A 63 1.43 -7.30 6.45
C TRP A 63 2.41 -6.12 6.54
N LEU A 64 2.58 -5.36 5.46
CA LEU A 64 3.41 -4.16 5.45
C LEU A 64 2.87 -3.09 6.40
N GLY A 65 1.55 -2.88 6.41
CA GLY A 65 0.89 -2.00 7.38
C GLY A 65 1.11 -2.44 8.83
N ALA A 66 0.99 -3.74 9.12
CA ALA A 66 1.25 -4.29 10.45
C ALA A 66 2.71 -4.14 10.87
N LEU A 67 3.66 -4.34 9.95
CA LEU A 67 5.08 -4.11 10.17
C LEU A 67 5.36 -2.63 10.49
N LEU A 68 4.69 -1.72 9.79
CA LEU A 68 4.74 -0.28 10.06
C LEU A 68 4.20 0.08 11.45
N VAL A 69 3.06 -0.48 11.86
CA VAL A 69 2.52 -0.31 13.22
C VAL A 69 3.50 -0.81 14.28
N ALA A 70 4.09 -2.00 14.07
CA ALA A 70 5.08 -2.57 14.98
C ALA A 70 6.34 -1.68 15.06
N ALA A 71 6.84 -1.18 13.93
CA ALA A 71 7.99 -0.29 13.88
C ALA A 71 7.73 1.06 14.59
N VAL A 72 6.52 1.61 14.47
CA VAL A 72 6.10 2.78 15.23
C VAL A 72 6.07 2.46 16.73
N GLY A 73 5.54 1.30 17.13
CA GLY A 73 5.58 0.85 18.53
C GLY A 73 7.01 0.76 19.08
N LEU A 74 7.93 0.20 18.30
CA LEU A 74 9.35 0.10 18.67
C LEU A 74 10.03 1.47 18.77
N SER A 75 9.58 2.48 18.01
CA SER A 75 10.14 3.84 18.07
C SER A 75 9.89 4.58 19.39
N PHE A 76 9.02 4.05 20.25
CA PHE A 76 8.83 4.56 21.62
C PHE A 76 9.92 4.09 22.59
N ILE A 77 10.74 3.10 22.20
CA ILE A 77 11.86 2.64 23.02
C ILE A 77 12.97 3.69 22.97
N PRO A 78 13.48 4.19 24.12
CA PRO A 78 14.46 5.29 24.15
C PRO A 78 15.77 5.03 23.39
N ALA A 79 16.17 3.76 23.27
CA ALA A 79 17.39 3.34 22.57
C ALA A 79 17.17 2.98 21.10
N TRP A 80 15.97 3.19 20.55
CA TRP A 80 15.66 2.79 19.19
C TRP A 80 16.38 3.69 18.16
N PRO A 81 17.16 3.12 17.23
CA PRO A 81 17.91 3.92 16.26
C PRO A 81 16.99 4.56 15.22
N VAL A 82 17.08 5.88 15.08
CA VAL A 82 16.31 6.66 14.08
C VAL A 82 16.54 6.15 12.66
N ALA A 83 17.77 5.75 12.34
CA ALA A 83 18.11 5.16 11.05
C ALA A 83 17.28 3.90 10.74
N ALA A 84 17.04 3.02 11.73
CA ALA A 84 16.24 1.82 11.51
C ALA A 84 14.77 2.17 11.24
N SER A 85 14.18 3.10 12.00
CA SER A 85 12.82 3.60 11.72
C SER A 85 12.72 4.20 10.32
N THR A 86 13.73 4.95 9.91
CA THR A 86 13.80 5.59 8.58
C THR A 86 13.78 4.54 7.49
N TRP A 87 14.66 3.55 7.56
CA TRP A 87 14.73 2.47 6.56
C TRP A 87 13.48 1.61 6.53
N ILE A 88 12.90 1.29 7.69
CA ILE A 88 11.65 0.52 7.74
C ILE A 88 10.52 1.30 7.08
N CYS A 89 10.36 2.59 7.39
CA CYS A 89 9.32 3.42 6.78
C CYS A 89 9.55 3.59 5.28
N PHE A 90 10.80 3.80 4.86
CA PHE A 90 11.17 3.88 3.44
C PHE A 90 10.77 2.61 2.68
N TRP A 91 11.22 1.43 3.13
CA TRP A 91 10.93 0.18 2.44
C TRP A 91 9.44 -0.18 2.49
N ALA A 92 8.79 0.02 3.63
CA ALA A 92 7.38 -0.29 3.77
C ALA A 92 6.51 0.63 2.89
N GLY A 93 6.81 1.94 2.83
CA GLY A 93 6.14 2.89 1.96
C GLY A 93 6.35 2.58 0.48
N LEU A 94 7.59 2.28 0.08
CA LEU A 94 7.94 1.95 -1.30
C LEU A 94 7.26 0.67 -1.78
N LEU A 95 7.33 -0.41 -1.00
CA LEU A 95 6.69 -1.68 -1.33
C LEU A 95 5.17 -1.55 -1.38
N THR A 96 4.59 -0.79 -0.44
CA THR A 96 3.14 -0.53 -0.43
C THR A 96 2.71 0.24 -1.67
N ALA A 97 3.42 1.30 -2.04
CA ALA A 97 3.13 2.06 -3.24
C ALA A 97 3.27 1.21 -4.51
N PHE A 98 4.33 0.40 -4.61
CA PHE A 98 4.55 -0.49 -5.74
C PHE A 98 3.42 -1.53 -5.89
N LEU A 99 3.05 -2.22 -4.81
CA LEU A 99 1.98 -3.22 -4.82
C LEU A 99 0.62 -2.60 -5.09
N ALA A 100 0.33 -1.43 -4.49
CA ALA A 100 -0.93 -0.73 -4.72
C ALA A 100 -1.05 -0.21 -6.16
N LEU A 101 0.06 0.28 -6.74
CA LEU A 101 0.11 0.71 -8.14
C LEU A 101 -0.08 -0.49 -9.08
N TRP A 102 0.59 -1.60 -8.80
CA TRP A 102 0.43 -2.84 -9.55
C TRP A 102 -1.03 -3.31 -9.54
N ALA A 103 -1.64 -3.39 -8.36
CA ALA A 103 -3.05 -3.77 -8.21
C ALA A 103 -3.98 -2.81 -8.97
N ALA A 104 -3.69 -1.51 -8.96
CA ALA A 104 -4.46 -0.51 -9.70
C ALA A 104 -4.35 -0.69 -11.22
N LEU A 105 -3.16 -0.97 -11.75
CA LEU A 105 -2.91 -1.11 -13.19
C LEU A 105 -3.43 -2.45 -13.74
N TYR A 106 -3.06 -3.56 -13.12
CA TYR A 106 -3.34 -4.91 -13.64
C TYR A 106 -4.79 -5.35 -13.49
N ARG A 107 -5.55 -4.73 -12.58
CA ARG A 107 -6.99 -5.02 -12.48
C ARG A 107 -7.76 -4.55 -13.71
N ARG A 108 -7.34 -3.44 -14.33
CA ARG A 108 -8.00 -2.87 -15.52
C ARG A 108 -7.74 -3.72 -16.77
N SER A 109 -6.52 -4.24 -16.91
CA SER A 109 -6.19 -5.19 -17.98
C SER A 109 -6.91 -6.53 -17.79
N ALA A 110 -7.00 -7.04 -16.55
CA ALA A 110 -7.74 -8.27 -16.27
C ALA A 110 -9.25 -8.14 -16.55
N ALA A 111 -9.86 -6.99 -16.24
CA ALA A 111 -11.27 -6.73 -16.56
C ALA A 111 -11.51 -6.72 -18.08
N ARG A 112 -10.69 -5.98 -18.84
CA ARG A 112 -10.78 -5.94 -20.32
C ARG A 112 -10.61 -7.32 -20.94
N TYR A 113 -9.68 -8.12 -20.44
CA TYR A 113 -9.45 -9.47 -20.94
C TYR A 113 -10.67 -10.39 -20.72
N ARG A 114 -11.34 -10.29 -19.57
CA ARG A 114 -12.59 -11.03 -19.33
C ARG A 114 -13.73 -10.58 -20.25
N GLU A 115 -13.90 -9.28 -20.45
CA GLU A 115 -14.91 -8.74 -21.38
C GLU A 115 -14.67 -9.26 -22.80
N GLN A 116 -13.41 -9.31 -23.23
CA GLN A 116 -13.02 -9.82 -24.54
C GLN A 116 -13.28 -11.33 -24.68
N LEU A 117 -12.99 -12.12 -23.64
CA LEU A 117 -13.33 -13.55 -23.62
C LEU A 117 -14.86 -13.80 -23.65
N ALA A 118 -15.64 -13.01 -22.92
CA ALA A 118 -17.10 -13.12 -22.92
C ALA A 118 -17.70 -12.76 -24.28
N GLY A 119 -17.19 -11.69 -24.92
CA GLY A 119 -17.61 -11.30 -26.27
C GLY A 119 -17.25 -12.34 -27.34
N ASN A 120 -16.04 -12.90 -27.28
CA ASN A 120 -15.61 -13.97 -28.20
C ASN A 120 -16.40 -15.27 -28.00
N GLY A 121 -16.73 -15.61 -26.75
CA GLY A 121 -17.57 -16.77 -26.43
C GLY A 121 -18.99 -16.63 -27.00
N ALA A 122 -19.59 -15.44 -26.88
CA ALA A 122 -20.91 -15.15 -27.43
C ALA A 122 -20.94 -15.22 -28.96
N ALA A 123 -19.91 -14.68 -29.63
CA ALA A 123 -19.78 -14.73 -31.08
C ALA A 123 -19.61 -16.16 -31.63
N ALA A 124 -18.92 -17.03 -30.88
CA ALA A 124 -18.76 -18.44 -31.25
C ALA A 124 -20.11 -19.20 -31.20
N THR A 125 -20.97 -18.90 -30.22
CA THR A 125 -22.30 -19.52 -30.10
C THR A 125 -23.35 -19.04 -31.11
N GLU A 126 -23.19 -17.86 -31.72
CA GLU A 126 -24.11 -17.38 -32.77
C GLU A 126 -23.76 -17.95 -34.16
N SER A 127 -22.58 -18.52 -34.33
CA SER A 127 -22.11 -19.10 -35.60
C SER A 127 -22.44 -20.59 -35.81
N THR A 128 -23.15 -21.21 -34.86
CA THR A 128 -23.59 -22.62 -34.90
C THR A 128 -25.10 -22.73 -34.98
#